data_AF-A0A4S5D1B9-F1
#
_entry.id   AF-A0A4S5D1B9-F1
#
_cell.length_a   1.000
_cell.length_b   1.000
_cell.length_c   1.000
_cell.angle_alpha   90.00
_cell.angle_beta   90.00
_cell.angle_gamma   90.00
#
_symmetry.space_group_name_H-M   'P 1'
#
loop_
_entity.id
_entity.type
_entity.pdbx_description
1 polymer ?
#
loop_
_entity_poly.entity_id
_entity_poly.type
_entity_poly.pdbx_seq_one_letter_code
_entity_poly.pdbx_strand_id
1 'polypeptide(L)'
;MREDIEKYLAATSEATAKAVASGTGLPHLDVTKELNRMLGEAVVEREKRAGGGNEYVYWLARGAAPIPLANAAPPVVALTLAEAVAGLPPSAVAADTTSRVIAELRAEVERLTAERNAAVAKAETWRANAASLEARIDELTLGPVGARAPLFVTVGRYCKPKRHTSLEKAQRRGSALVRSEKESEVLVLEPVGRIVRGTEWISCRKQPATATAR
;
A
#
# COMPACT_ATOMS: atom_id res chain seq x y z
N MET A 1 8.83 -14.71 -35.36
CA MET A 1 8.19 -13.92 -34.28
C MET A 1 8.93 -14.05 -32.95
N ARG A 2 9.02 -15.25 -32.35
CA ARG A 2 9.81 -15.46 -31.13
C ARG A 2 11.27 -15.06 -31.29
N GLU A 3 11.93 -15.58 -32.32
CA GLU A 3 13.35 -15.28 -32.63
C GLU A 3 13.60 -13.78 -32.86
N ASP A 4 12.65 -13.08 -33.49
CA ASP A 4 12.75 -11.63 -33.73
C ASP A 4 12.68 -10.82 -32.43
N ILE A 5 11.83 -11.25 -31.50
CA ILE A 5 11.71 -10.66 -30.16
C ILE A 5 12.97 -10.95 -29.33
N GLU A 6 13.49 -12.19 -29.37
CA GLU A 6 14.73 -12.55 -28.67
C GLU A 6 15.93 -11.77 -29.19
N LYS A 7 16.07 -11.65 -30.52
CA LYS A 7 17.14 -10.86 -31.15
C LYS A 7 17.05 -9.39 -30.77
N TYR A 8 15.84 -8.83 -30.72
CA TYR A 8 15.62 -7.44 -30.33
C TYR A 8 15.95 -7.19 -28.85
N LEU A 9 15.53 -8.08 -27.96
CA LEU A 9 15.83 -7.99 -26.53
C LEU A 9 17.31 -8.26 -26.23
N ALA A 10 17.98 -9.14 -26.97
CA ALA A 10 19.43 -9.35 -26.87
C ALA A 10 20.21 -8.09 -27.27
N ALA A 11 19.76 -7.35 -28.28
CA ALA A 11 20.38 -6.10 -28.71
C ALA A 11 20.12 -4.91 -27.77
N THR A 12 18.91 -4.84 -27.19
CA THR A 12 18.46 -3.67 -26.39
C THR A 12 18.63 -3.89 -24.89
N SER A 13 18.95 -5.12 -24.45
CA SER A 13 18.99 -5.59 -23.06
C SER A 13 17.62 -5.64 -22.36
N GLU A 14 16.83 -4.57 -22.43
CA GLU A 14 15.49 -4.48 -21.87
C GLU A 14 14.58 -3.61 -22.75
N ALA A 15 13.29 -3.95 -22.86
CA ALA A 15 12.34 -3.15 -23.65
C ALA A 15 10.88 -3.35 -23.20
N THR A 16 10.02 -2.36 -23.45
CA THR A 16 8.56 -2.52 -23.29
C THR A 16 7.94 -3.22 -24.49
N ALA A 17 6.77 -3.84 -24.32
CA ALA A 17 6.05 -4.48 -25.43
C ALA A 17 5.74 -3.52 -26.60
N LYS A 18 5.62 -2.22 -26.33
CA LYS A 18 5.45 -1.18 -27.35
C LYS A 18 6.75 -0.94 -28.12
N ALA A 19 7.88 -0.84 -27.42
CA ALA A 19 9.19 -0.68 -28.04
C ALA A 19 9.57 -1.89 -28.90
N VAL A 20 9.31 -3.11 -28.41
CA VAL A 20 9.54 -4.37 -29.16
C VAL A 20 8.69 -4.40 -30.42
N ALA A 21 7.39 -4.06 -30.34
CA ALA A 21 6.51 -4.03 -31.51
C ALA A 21 6.99 -3.01 -32.57
N SER A 22 7.36 -1.80 -32.14
CA SER A 22 7.90 -0.77 -33.03
C SER A 22 9.25 -1.18 -33.65
N GLY A 23 10.13 -1.84 -32.88
CA GLY A 23 11.46 -2.22 -33.33
C GLY A 23 11.52 -3.46 -34.21
N THR A 24 10.52 -4.35 -34.11
CA THR A 24 10.40 -5.57 -34.93
C THR A 24 9.42 -5.42 -36.09
N GLY A 25 8.60 -4.35 -36.10
CA GLY A 25 7.54 -4.14 -37.09
C GLY A 25 6.34 -5.09 -36.94
N LEU A 26 6.25 -5.80 -35.81
CA LEU A 26 5.20 -6.78 -35.53
C LEU A 26 3.97 -6.13 -34.86
N PRO A 27 2.76 -6.69 -35.04
CA PRO A 27 1.57 -6.20 -34.36
C PRO A 27 1.69 -6.28 -32.83
N HIS A 28 1.39 -5.18 -32.14
CA HIS A 28 1.57 -5.06 -30.69
C HIS A 28 0.81 -6.13 -29.87
N LEU A 29 -0.39 -6.52 -30.31
CA LEU A 29 -1.18 -7.56 -29.65
C LEU A 29 -0.51 -8.93 -29.73
N ASP A 30 0.12 -9.25 -30.86
CA ASP A 30 0.78 -10.53 -31.08
C ASP A 30 2.11 -10.59 -30.30
N VAL A 31 2.85 -9.47 -30.26
CA VAL A 31 4.04 -9.31 -29.41
C VAL A 31 3.67 -9.51 -27.93
N THR A 32 2.56 -8.95 -27.47
CA THR A 32 2.12 -9.08 -26.07
C THR A 32 1.72 -10.51 -25.71
N LYS A 33 1.01 -11.21 -26.61
CA LYS A 33 0.66 -12.62 -26.42
C LYS A 33 1.92 -13.50 -26.36
N GLU A 34 2.87 -13.23 -27.24
CA GLU A 34 4.12 -13.97 -27.31
C GLU A 34 5.01 -13.75 -26.09
N LEU A 35 5.15 -12.51 -25.63
CA LEU A 35 5.90 -12.20 -24.41
C LEU A 35 5.29 -12.88 -23.18
N ASN A 36 3.95 -12.96 -23.08
CA ASN A 36 3.30 -13.71 -21.99
C ASN A 36 3.52 -15.23 -22.11
N ARG A 37 3.57 -15.77 -23.34
CA ARG A 37 3.93 -17.17 -23.59
C ARG A 37 5.38 -17.46 -23.19
N MET A 38 6.32 -16.62 -23.62
CA MET A 38 7.75 -16.71 -23.29
C MET A 38 8.01 -16.55 -21.79
N LEU A 39 7.20 -15.73 -21.09
CA LEU A 39 7.23 -15.61 -19.63
C LEU A 39 6.82 -16.92 -18.95
N GLY A 40 5.77 -17.59 -19.46
CA GLY A 40 5.35 -18.90 -18.99
C GLY A 40 6.39 -20.01 -19.23
N GLU A 41 7.22 -19.85 -20.26
CA GLU A 41 8.33 -20.76 -20.59
C GLU A 41 9.67 -20.35 -19.92
N ALA A 42 9.67 -19.33 -19.06
CA ALA A 42 10.86 -18.78 -18.39
C ALA A 42 11.98 -18.32 -19.35
N VAL A 43 11.64 -17.94 -20.59
CA VAL A 43 12.58 -17.37 -21.58
C VAL A 43 12.78 -15.87 -21.38
N VAL A 44 11.75 -15.18 -20.89
CA VAL A 44 11.79 -13.74 -20.58
C VAL A 44 11.34 -13.49 -19.15
N GLU A 45 11.92 -12.48 -18.54
CA GLU A 45 11.50 -11.94 -17.25
C GLU A 45 10.81 -10.59 -17.48
N ARG A 46 10.01 -10.15 -16.50
CA ARG A 46 9.37 -8.85 -16.53
C ARG A 46 9.35 -8.17 -15.17
N GLU A 47 9.44 -6.84 -15.17
CA GLU A 47 9.23 -6.01 -13.99
C GLU A 47 8.39 -4.78 -14.32
N LYS A 48 7.63 -4.34 -13.32
CA LYS A 48 6.88 -3.08 -13.37
C LYS A 48 7.76 -1.97 -12.79
N ARG A 49 8.26 -1.06 -13.65
CA ARG A 49 9.08 0.06 -13.17
C ARG A 49 8.27 1.09 -12.38
N ALA A 50 8.80 1.51 -11.24
CA ALA A 50 8.26 2.63 -10.48
C ALA A 50 8.41 3.94 -11.27
N GLY A 51 7.31 4.65 -11.50
CA GLY A 51 7.29 5.94 -12.22
C GLY A 51 7.02 5.87 -13.73
N GLY A 52 6.92 4.67 -14.32
CA GLY A 52 6.70 4.47 -15.77
C GLY A 52 5.28 4.09 -16.20
N GLY A 53 4.26 4.32 -15.36
CA GLY A 53 2.87 3.96 -15.64
C GLY A 53 2.55 2.47 -15.43
N ASN A 54 1.55 1.95 -16.15
CA ASN A 54 1.11 0.54 -16.07
C ASN A 54 1.86 -0.40 -17.04
N GLU A 55 3.00 0.02 -17.58
CA GLU A 55 3.77 -0.79 -18.53
C GLU A 55 4.79 -1.71 -17.82
N TYR A 56 4.96 -2.90 -18.38
CA TYR A 56 6.01 -3.84 -17.99
C TYR A 56 7.21 -3.69 -18.92
N VAL A 57 8.40 -3.77 -18.34
CA VAL A 57 9.68 -3.92 -19.07
C VAL A 57 10.03 -5.40 -19.09
N TYR A 58 10.44 -5.89 -20.26
CA TYR A 58 10.82 -7.28 -20.51
C TYR A 58 12.31 -7.38 -20.85
N TRP A 59 12.96 -8.44 -20.40
CA TRP A 59 14.33 -8.80 -20.77
C TRP A 59 14.46 -10.32 -20.89
N LEU A 60 15.50 -10.79 -21.58
CA LEU A 60 15.79 -12.23 -21.66
C LEU A 60 16.18 -12.75 -20.28
N ALA A 61 15.53 -13.82 -19.83
CA ALA A 61 15.89 -14.50 -18.60
C ALA A 61 17.34 -15.00 -18.73
N ARG A 62 18.14 -14.89 -17.66
CA ARG A 62 19.50 -15.46 -17.65
C ARG A 62 19.43 -16.97 -17.51
N GLY A 63 19.00 -17.66 -18.56
CA GLY A 63 19.33 -19.06 -18.79
C GLY A 63 20.81 -19.13 -19.18
N ALA A 64 21.57 -20.01 -18.53
CA ALA A 64 23.00 -20.21 -18.75
C ALA A 64 23.35 -20.09 -20.24
N ALA A 65 24.18 -19.11 -20.59
CA ALA A 65 24.74 -19.00 -21.92
C ALA A 65 25.30 -20.39 -22.29
N PRO A 66 24.92 -20.99 -23.42
CA PRO A 66 25.65 -22.14 -23.92
C PRO A 66 27.08 -21.64 -24.12
N ILE A 67 27.98 -22.18 -23.32
CA ILE A 67 29.42 -21.98 -23.46
C ILE A 67 29.71 -22.28 -24.94
N PRO A 68 30.23 -21.34 -25.73
CA PRO A 68 30.71 -21.68 -27.06
C PRO A 68 31.71 -22.82 -26.87
N LEU A 69 31.52 -23.95 -27.55
CA LEU A 69 32.57 -24.96 -27.67
C LEU A 69 33.72 -24.31 -28.45
N ALA A 70 34.50 -23.48 -27.76
CA ALA A 70 35.76 -22.96 -28.21
C ALA A 70 36.74 -24.13 -28.14
N ASN A 71 37.01 -24.68 -29.31
CA ASN A 71 38.15 -25.55 -29.54
C ASN A 71 39.41 -24.96 -28.88
N ALA A 72 40.19 -25.86 -28.28
CA ALA A 72 41.50 -25.67 -27.67
C ALA A 72 41.55 -24.77 -26.42
N ALA A 73 41.47 -25.41 -25.24
CA ALA A 73 42.00 -24.83 -24.01
C ALA A 73 43.53 -24.65 -24.16
N PRO A 74 44.08 -23.44 -24.02
CA PRO A 74 45.50 -23.29 -23.72
C PRO A 74 45.79 -23.89 -22.32
N PRO A 75 47.01 -24.37 -22.04
CA PRO A 75 47.32 -24.95 -20.75
C PRO A 75 47.05 -23.94 -19.64
N VAL A 76 46.12 -24.27 -18.74
CA VAL A 76 45.90 -23.51 -17.52
C VAL A 76 47.13 -23.70 -16.66
N VAL A 77 48.07 -22.75 -16.73
CA VAL A 77 49.14 -22.65 -15.76
C VAL A 77 48.45 -22.35 -14.43
N ALA A 78 48.50 -23.29 -13.50
CA ALA A 78 48.00 -23.09 -12.15
C ALA A 78 48.85 -21.99 -11.50
N LEU A 79 48.37 -20.74 -11.56
CA LEU A 79 48.94 -19.62 -10.82
C LEU A 79 48.98 -20.01 -9.35
N THR A 80 50.14 -19.85 -8.72
CA THR A 80 50.25 -20.02 -7.28
C THR A 80 49.39 -18.94 -6.59
N LEU A 81 48.92 -19.22 -5.38
CA LEU A 81 48.13 -18.25 -4.59
C LEU A 81 48.84 -16.90 -4.46
N ALA A 82 50.17 -16.91 -4.40
CA ALA A 82 51.00 -15.71 -4.34
C ALA A 82 50.94 -14.87 -5.64
N GLU A 83 50.98 -15.52 -6.81
CA GLU A 83 50.90 -14.83 -8.10
C GLU A 83 49.48 -14.33 -8.39
N ALA A 84 48.45 -15.06 -7.95
CA ALA A 84 47.06 -14.63 -8.03
C ALA A 84 46.79 -13.38 -7.17
N VAL A 85 47.38 -13.31 -5.98
CA VAL A 85 47.27 -12.13 -5.10
C VAL A 85 48.07 -10.94 -5.65
N ALA A 86 49.22 -11.17 -6.27
CA ALA A 86 50.02 -10.11 -6.89
C ALA A 86 49.37 -9.49 -8.14
N GLY A 87 48.52 -10.23 -8.84
CA GLY A 87 47.77 -9.76 -10.01
C GLY A 87 46.49 -8.98 -9.68
N LEU A 88 46.09 -8.90 -8.40
CA LEU A 88 44.90 -8.16 -7.99
C LEU A 88 45.16 -6.64 -8.07
N PRO A 89 44.24 -5.85 -8.66
CA PRO A 89 44.36 -4.40 -8.64
C PRO A 89 44.37 -3.91 -7.17
N PRO A 90 45.11 -2.84 -6.84
CA PRO A 90 45.21 -2.34 -5.46
C PRO A 90 43.85 -1.99 -4.83
N SER A 91 42.82 -1.74 -5.65
CA SER A 91 41.43 -1.57 -5.21
C SER A 91 40.78 -2.83 -4.65
N ALA A 92 41.21 -4.03 -5.07
CA ALA A 92 40.71 -5.31 -4.57
C ALA A 92 41.27 -5.66 -3.18
N VAL A 93 42.33 -4.96 -2.73
CA VAL A 93 42.99 -5.16 -1.44
C VAL A 93 42.71 -3.99 -0.47
N ALA A 94 41.86 -3.03 -0.87
CA ALA A 94 41.45 -1.91 -0.03
C ALA A 94 40.44 -2.35 1.05
N ALA A 95 40.88 -3.23 1.95
CA ALA A 95 40.11 -3.75 3.08
C ALA A 95 39.54 -2.63 3.97
N ASP A 96 40.20 -1.47 4.01
CA ASP A 96 39.73 -0.28 4.74
C ASP A 96 38.45 0.31 4.11
N THR A 97 38.36 0.38 2.79
CA THR A 97 37.15 0.87 2.10
C THR A 97 35.98 -0.07 2.32
N THR A 98 36.19 -1.39 2.20
CA THR A 98 35.14 -2.39 2.46
C THR A 98 34.68 -2.36 3.92
N SER A 99 35.61 -2.24 4.86
CA SER A 99 35.29 -2.18 6.30
C SER A 99 34.48 -0.93 6.66
N ARG A 100 34.80 0.22 6.06
CA ARG A 100 34.03 1.46 6.23
C ARG A 100 32.63 1.35 5.66
N VAL A 101 32.48 0.82 4.44
CA VAL A 101 31.16 0.59 3.82
C VAL A 101 30.32 -0.37 4.64
N ILE A 102 30.92 -1.45 5.18
CA ILE A 102 30.20 -2.38 6.07
C ILE A 102 29.76 -1.68 7.37
N ALA A 103 30.61 -0.84 7.96
CA ALA A 103 30.26 -0.09 9.17
C ALA A 103 29.13 0.92 8.91
N GLU A 104 29.18 1.65 7.80
CA GLU A 104 28.13 2.59 7.38
C GLU A 104 26.81 1.87 7.11
N LEU A 105 26.82 0.74 6.39
CA LEU A 105 25.63 -0.05 6.14
C LEU A 105 25.03 -0.61 7.43
N ARG A 106 25.86 -1.03 8.40
CA ARG A 106 25.38 -1.50 9.71
C ARG A 106 24.71 -0.37 10.49
N ALA A 107 25.33 0.80 10.55
CA ALA A 107 24.75 1.98 11.20
C ALA A 107 23.42 2.38 10.54
N GLU A 108 23.34 2.30 9.22
CA GLU A 108 22.12 2.61 8.46
C GLU A 108 21.01 1.59 8.71
N VAL A 109 21.35 0.29 8.78
CA VAL A 109 20.40 -0.77 9.15
C VAL A 109 19.86 -0.56 10.56
N GLU A 110 20.71 -0.17 11.52
CA GLU A 110 20.29 0.13 12.88
C GLU A 110 19.33 1.33 12.92
N ARG A 111 19.66 2.41 12.18
CA ARG A 111 18.81 3.59 12.04
C ARG A 111 17.44 3.25 11.45
N LEU A 112 17.42 2.54 10.31
CA LEU A 112 16.19 2.13 9.65
C LEU A 112 15.36 1.18 10.52
N THR A 113 16.02 0.30 11.29
CA THR A 113 15.33 -0.59 12.23
C THR A 113 14.66 0.20 13.37
N ALA A 114 15.34 1.21 13.91
CA ALA A 114 14.76 2.09 14.93
C ALA A 114 13.56 2.88 14.40
N GLU A 115 13.67 3.43 13.18
CA GLU A 115 12.57 4.15 12.52
C GLU A 115 11.36 3.24 12.24
N ARG A 116 11.60 2.03 11.75
CA ARG A 116 10.55 1.03 11.54
C ARG A 116 9.87 0.70 12.86
N ASN A 117 10.62 0.47 13.93
CA ASN A 117 10.04 0.16 15.25
C ASN A 117 9.18 1.31 15.77
N ALA A 118 9.62 2.57 15.62
CA ALA A 118 8.85 3.73 16.00
C ALA A 118 7.56 3.88 15.17
N ALA A 119 7.62 3.59 13.87
CA ALA A 119 6.44 3.61 12.99
C ALA A 119 5.44 2.51 13.36
N VAL A 120 5.91 1.29 13.67
CA VAL A 120 5.05 0.18 14.12
C VAL A 120 4.36 0.52 15.44
N ALA A 121 5.08 1.07 16.42
CA ALA A 121 4.50 1.48 17.69
C ALA A 121 3.41 2.58 17.52
N LYS A 122 3.64 3.55 16.62
CA LYS A 122 2.62 4.55 16.27
C LYS A 122 1.39 3.90 15.61
N ALA A 123 1.60 2.97 14.68
CA ALA A 123 0.51 2.27 14.03
C ALA A 123 -0.32 1.44 15.03
N GLU A 124 0.31 0.74 15.96
CA GLU A 124 -0.37 0.02 17.05
C GLU A 124 -1.17 0.97 17.94
N THR A 125 -0.59 2.10 18.31
CA THR A 125 -1.27 3.15 19.07
C THR A 125 -2.52 3.64 18.32
N TRP A 126 -2.41 3.89 17.02
CA TRP A 126 -3.54 4.32 16.20
C TRP A 126 -4.62 3.23 16.06
N ARG A 127 -4.23 1.95 15.92
CA ARG A 127 -5.18 0.82 15.92
C ARG A 127 -5.91 0.71 17.26
N ALA A 128 -5.21 0.84 18.38
CA ALA A 128 -5.81 0.82 19.71
C ALA A 128 -6.78 1.99 19.91
N ASN A 129 -6.39 3.20 19.48
CA ASN A 129 -7.26 4.37 19.52
C ASN A 129 -8.51 4.19 18.64
N ALA A 130 -8.35 3.63 17.44
CA ALA A 130 -9.47 3.34 16.54
C ALA A 130 -10.44 2.34 17.17
N ALA A 131 -9.95 1.23 17.73
CA ALA A 131 -10.77 0.24 18.43
C ALA A 131 -11.52 0.85 19.64
N SER A 132 -10.85 1.73 20.40
CA SER A 132 -11.49 2.46 21.50
C SER A 132 -12.59 3.42 21.03
N LEU A 133 -12.36 4.13 19.92
CA LEU A 133 -13.36 5.01 19.31
C LEU A 133 -14.54 4.21 18.75
N GLU A 134 -14.30 3.07 18.12
CA GLU A 134 -15.34 2.16 17.63
C GLU A 134 -16.21 1.65 18.77
N ALA A 135 -15.60 1.17 19.88
CA ALA A 135 -16.35 0.74 21.05
C ALA A 135 -17.21 1.88 21.65
N ARG A 136 -16.68 3.10 21.70
CA ARG A 136 -17.44 4.28 22.15
C ARG A 136 -18.56 4.65 21.19
N ILE A 137 -18.36 4.49 19.88
CA ILE A 137 -19.40 4.72 18.87
C ILE A 137 -20.50 3.67 19.01
N ASP A 138 -20.17 2.40 19.16
CA ASP A 138 -21.14 1.33 19.36
C ASP A 138 -21.94 1.57 20.66
N GLU A 139 -21.27 1.95 21.74
CA GLU A 139 -21.92 2.40 22.96
C GLU A 139 -22.87 3.57 22.67
N LEU A 140 -22.42 4.59 21.93
CA LEU A 140 -23.17 5.81 21.56
C LEU A 140 -24.38 5.57 20.66
N THR A 141 -24.29 4.61 19.74
CA THR A 141 -25.26 4.42 18.67
C THR A 141 -26.28 3.33 18.98
N LEU A 142 -25.86 2.24 19.62
CA LEU A 142 -26.71 1.08 19.85
C LEU A 142 -27.30 1.06 21.26
N GLY A 143 -26.68 1.74 22.23
CA GLY A 143 -27.03 1.58 23.65
C GLY A 143 -26.88 0.11 24.10
N PRO A 144 -27.37 -0.25 25.30
CA PRO A 144 -27.43 -1.65 25.70
C PRO A 144 -28.31 -2.46 24.72
N VAL A 145 -27.92 -3.71 24.48
CA VAL A 145 -28.60 -4.63 23.56
C VAL A 145 -30.11 -4.64 23.85
N GLY A 146 -30.92 -4.10 22.92
CA GLY A 146 -32.37 -3.96 23.07
C GLY A 146 -32.92 -2.52 23.13
N ALA A 147 -32.07 -1.49 23.14
CA ALA A 147 -32.51 -0.09 23.13
C ALA A 147 -33.06 0.33 21.73
N ARG A 148 -34.36 0.09 21.52
CA ARG A 148 -35.08 0.29 20.25
C ARG A 148 -35.52 1.74 19.96
N ALA A 149 -34.96 2.74 20.63
CA ALA A 149 -35.43 4.13 20.55
C ALA A 149 -34.39 5.08 19.93
N PRO A 150 -34.81 6.07 19.10
CA PRO A 150 -33.89 7.04 18.52
C PRO A 150 -33.19 7.82 19.64
N LEU A 151 -31.87 7.70 19.63
CA LEU A 151 -31.00 8.17 20.70
C LEU A 151 -30.69 9.65 20.47
N PHE A 152 -31.47 10.55 21.09
CA PHE A 152 -31.25 11.99 20.93
C PHE A 152 -30.00 12.42 21.69
N VAL A 153 -29.10 13.15 21.04
CA VAL A 153 -27.86 13.64 21.68
C VAL A 153 -27.90 15.15 21.75
N THR A 154 -27.60 15.67 22.94
CA THR A 154 -27.38 17.12 23.16
C THR A 154 -25.89 17.40 23.18
N VAL A 155 -25.42 18.25 22.27
CA VAL A 155 -24.02 18.69 22.15
C VAL A 155 -23.97 20.20 22.37
N GLY A 156 -23.16 20.66 23.32
CA GLY A 156 -22.85 22.08 23.53
C GLY A 156 -21.36 22.34 23.30
N ARG A 157 -20.97 23.61 23.33
CA ARG A 157 -19.60 24.07 23.10
C ARG A 157 -18.66 23.72 24.27
N TYR A 158 -19.16 23.80 25.50
CA TYR A 158 -18.36 23.59 26.72
C TYR A 158 -18.83 22.41 27.56
N CYS A 159 -20.06 21.94 27.35
CA CYS A 159 -20.67 20.86 28.08
C CYS A 159 -20.48 19.52 27.37
N LYS A 160 -20.29 18.47 28.17
CA LYS A 160 -20.15 17.12 27.63
C LYS A 160 -21.43 16.72 26.89
N PRO A 161 -21.30 16.04 25.73
CA PRO A 161 -22.43 15.44 25.04
C PRO A 161 -23.24 14.53 25.97
N LYS A 162 -24.57 14.63 25.94
CA LYS A 162 -25.46 13.77 26.74
C LYS A 162 -26.58 13.19 25.89
N ARG A 163 -26.82 11.89 26.10
CA ARG A 163 -27.84 11.08 25.45
C ARG A 163 -29.17 11.17 26.18
N HIS A 164 -30.25 11.07 25.42
CA HIS A 164 -31.62 11.09 25.90
C HIS A 164 -32.45 10.03 25.20
N THR A 165 -33.38 9.45 25.94
CA THR A 165 -34.31 8.44 25.41
C THR A 165 -35.49 9.04 24.65
N SER A 166 -35.67 10.36 24.66
CA SER A 166 -36.70 11.08 23.94
C SER A 166 -36.29 12.51 23.59
N LEU A 167 -36.91 13.07 22.54
CA LEU A 167 -36.67 14.44 22.08
C LEU A 167 -36.98 15.46 23.18
N GLU A 168 -38.08 15.28 23.90
CA GLU A 168 -38.50 16.19 24.97
C GLU A 168 -37.46 16.31 26.09
N LYS A 169 -36.81 15.20 26.45
CA LYS A 169 -35.73 15.21 27.46
C LYS A 169 -34.48 15.93 26.93
N ALA A 170 -34.18 15.74 25.65
CA ALA A 170 -33.09 16.42 24.97
C ALA A 170 -33.32 17.94 24.92
N GLN A 171 -34.51 18.36 24.50
CA GLN A 171 -34.93 19.76 24.50
C GLN A 171 -34.90 20.36 25.90
N ARG A 172 -35.43 19.66 26.90
CA ARG A 172 -35.42 20.14 28.30
C ARG A 172 -34.01 20.38 28.81
N ARG A 173 -33.05 19.51 28.50
CA ARG A 173 -31.63 19.74 28.84
C ARG A 173 -31.04 20.90 28.05
N GLY A 174 -31.28 20.97 26.74
CA GLY A 174 -30.78 22.06 25.90
C GLY A 174 -31.25 23.41 26.42
N SER A 175 -32.54 23.55 26.69
CA SER A 175 -33.11 24.75 27.30
C SER A 175 -32.51 25.06 28.67
N ALA A 176 -32.27 24.05 29.51
CA ALA A 176 -31.65 24.27 30.82
C ALA A 176 -30.21 24.79 30.71
N LEU A 177 -29.42 24.25 29.78
CA LEU A 177 -28.04 24.68 29.56
C LEU A 177 -27.97 26.12 29.06
N VAL A 178 -28.81 26.47 28.08
CA VAL A 178 -28.89 27.84 27.54
C VAL A 178 -29.38 28.82 28.60
N ARG A 179 -30.43 28.48 29.35
CA ARG A 179 -30.95 29.34 30.44
C ARG A 179 -29.95 29.54 31.57
N SER A 180 -29.09 28.56 31.83
CA SER A 180 -28.05 28.66 32.86
C SER A 180 -26.79 29.39 32.39
N GLU A 181 -26.79 29.98 31.19
CA GLU A 181 -25.65 30.63 30.53
C GLU A 181 -24.40 29.76 30.38
N LYS A 182 -24.54 28.44 30.56
CA LYS A 182 -23.45 27.48 30.36
C LYS A 182 -23.15 27.26 28.88
N GLU A 183 -24.10 27.56 28.02
CA GLU A 183 -24.02 27.38 26.57
C GLU A 183 -24.76 28.51 25.88
N SER A 184 -24.20 29.04 24.79
CA SER A 184 -24.91 29.96 23.89
C SER A 184 -25.83 29.22 22.92
N GLU A 185 -25.49 27.97 22.61
CA GLU A 185 -26.23 27.11 21.69
C GLU A 185 -26.07 25.64 22.10
N VAL A 186 -27.14 24.85 21.91
CA VAL A 186 -27.11 23.40 22.13
C VAL A 186 -27.78 22.71 20.96
N LEU A 187 -27.03 21.85 20.27
CA LEU A 187 -27.54 21.04 19.17
C LEU A 187 -28.22 19.79 19.72
N VAL A 188 -29.46 19.55 19.29
CA VAL A 188 -30.20 18.30 19.54
C VAL A 188 -30.19 17.48 18.26
N LEU A 189 -29.44 16.38 18.27
CA LEU A 189 -29.23 15.55 17.09
C LEU A 189 -30.03 14.25 17.20
N GLU A 190 -30.71 13.88 16.12
CA GLU A 190 -31.25 12.53 15.89
C GLU A 190 -30.25 11.76 15.01
N PRO A 191 -29.86 10.53 15.38
CA PRO A 191 -28.95 9.72 14.56
C PRO A 191 -29.66 9.27 13.27
N VAL A 192 -29.19 9.76 12.12
CA VAL A 192 -29.80 9.50 10.79
C VAL A 192 -29.24 8.24 10.12
N GLY A 193 -28.05 7.78 10.51
CA GLY A 193 -27.39 6.59 9.95
C GLY A 193 -25.96 6.41 10.45
N ARG A 194 -25.33 5.28 10.12
CA ARG A 194 -23.92 4.95 10.40
C ARG A 194 -23.22 4.65 9.07
N ILE A 195 -22.05 5.26 8.82
CA ILE A 195 -21.15 4.89 7.72
C ILE A 195 -19.96 4.15 8.31
N VAL A 196 -19.67 2.97 7.78
CA VAL A 196 -18.44 2.22 8.05
C VAL A 196 -17.64 2.18 6.74
N ARG A 197 -16.31 2.24 6.82
CA ARG A 197 -15.43 2.22 5.64
C ARG A 197 -15.76 1.02 4.75
N GLY A 198 -16.09 1.25 3.48
CA GLY A 198 -16.56 0.21 2.54
C GLY A 198 -18.09 0.00 2.49
N THR A 199 -18.88 0.83 3.17
CA THR A 199 -20.36 0.78 3.13
C THR A 199 -20.92 2.12 2.67
N GLU A 200 -21.88 2.11 1.73
CA GLU A 200 -22.57 3.31 1.26
C GLU A 200 -23.69 3.74 2.22
N TRP A 201 -24.01 5.04 2.23
CA TRP A 201 -25.06 5.63 3.06
C TRP A 201 -26.45 5.15 2.64
N ILE A 202 -27.20 4.50 3.54
CA ILE A 202 -28.62 4.19 3.35
C ILE A 202 -29.44 5.20 4.13
N SER A 203 -30.09 6.14 3.44
CA SER A 203 -31.02 7.07 4.09
C SER A 203 -32.34 6.38 4.39
N CYS A 204 -32.82 6.50 5.63
CA CYS A 204 -34.17 6.10 6.01
C CYS A 204 -35.17 7.08 5.39
N ARG A 205 -35.75 6.74 4.23
CA ARG A 205 -36.91 7.46 3.70
C ARG A 205 -38.08 7.24 4.66
N LYS A 206 -38.53 8.30 5.34
CA LYS A 206 -39.86 8.32 5.93
C LYS A 206 -40.88 8.14 4.80
N GLN A 207 -41.57 7.01 4.78
CA GLN A 207 -42.80 6.88 4.00
C GLN A 207 -43.77 7.97 4.48
N PRO A 208 -44.36 8.78 3.59
CA PRO A 208 -45.41 9.69 4.00
C PRO A 208 -46.61 8.86 4.45
N ALA A 209 -47.05 9.10 5.69
CA ALA A 209 -48.32 8.61 6.17
C ALA A 209 -49.42 9.15 5.24
N THR A 210 -50.05 8.26 4.48
CA THR A 210 -51.29 8.59 3.77
C THR A 210 -52.34 8.91 4.82
N ALA A 211 -52.64 10.19 4.96
CA ALA A 211 -53.84 10.67 5.60
C ALA A 211 -55.04 10.23 4.75
N THR A 212 -55.73 9.17 5.17
CA THR A 212 -57.07 8.89 4.67
C THR A 212 -58.04 9.63 5.59
N ALA A 213 -58.48 10.79 5.12
CA ALA A 213 -59.67 11.46 5.60
C ALA A 213 -60.91 10.73 5.07
N ARG A 214 -61.70 10.13 5.98
CA ARG A 214 -63.16 10.22 6.11
C ARG A 214 -63.65 9.23 7.14
#